data_AF-A0A4R2ZLD4-F1
#
_entry.id   AF-A0A4R2ZLD4-F1
#
_cell.length_a   1.000
_cell.length_b   1.000
_cell.length_c   1.000
_cell.angle_alpha   90.00
_cell.angle_beta   90.00
_cell.angle_gamma   90.00
#
_symmetry.space_group_name_H-M   'P 1'
#
loop_
_entity.id
_entity.type
_entity.pdbx_description
1 polymer ?
#
loop_
_entity_poly.entity_id
_entity_poly.type
_entity_poly.pdbx_seq_one_letter_code
_entity_poly.pdbx_strand_id
1 'polypeptide(L)'
;MTTLYAYEVSPVTNPDRLYFAATLDECRSAAYQQRSELRADPDYGSVDPMAIYKVEMEIPDLQTLLNGLNNSDDLTNAIIIDRKLVETVSD
;
A
#
# COMPACT_ATOMS: atom_id res chain seq x y z
N MET A 1 8.49 16.61 -0.51
CA MET A 1 8.20 15.28 -1.06
C MET A 1 8.88 14.22 -0.23
N THR A 2 8.10 13.26 0.25
CA THR A 2 8.53 12.12 1.05
C THR A 2 8.31 10.86 0.25
N THR A 3 9.31 9.98 0.17
CA THR A 3 9.17 8.68 -0.48
C THR A 3 8.83 7.63 0.56
N LEU A 4 7.76 6.87 0.34
CA LEU A 4 7.41 5.67 1.08
C LEU A 4 7.30 4.48 0.13
N TYR A 5 7.17 3.30 0.71
CA TYR A 5 6.91 2.06 -0.01
C TYR A 5 5.62 1.44 0.49
N ALA A 6 4.87 0.77 -0.38
CA ALA A 6 3.62 0.15 0.01
C ALA A 6 3.35 -1.17 -0.70
N TYR A 7 2.69 -2.12 -0.03
CA TYR A 7 2.24 -3.37 -0.66
C TYR A 7 0.73 -3.56 -0.52
N GLU A 8 0.13 -4.30 -1.47
CA GLU A 8 -1.30 -4.65 -1.44
C GLU A 8 -1.57 -5.79 -0.45
N VAL A 9 -2.41 -5.52 0.57
CA VAL A 9 -2.61 -6.42 1.73
C VAL A 9 -3.42 -7.67 1.38
N SER A 10 -4.18 -7.66 0.29
CA SER A 10 -4.67 -8.85 -0.41
C SER A 10 -5.38 -8.35 -1.66
N PRO A 11 -4.90 -8.66 -2.87
CA PRO A 11 -5.48 -8.12 -4.09
C PRO A 11 -6.93 -8.58 -4.34
N VAL A 12 -7.38 -9.66 -3.67
CA VAL A 12 -8.67 -10.31 -3.95
C VAL A 12 -9.81 -9.75 -3.10
N THR A 13 -9.58 -9.56 -1.80
CA THR A 13 -10.65 -9.17 -0.87
C THR A 13 -10.78 -7.66 -0.70
N ASN A 14 -9.68 -6.91 -0.84
CA ASN A 14 -9.69 -5.45 -0.75
C ASN A 14 -8.48 -4.83 -1.49
N PRO A 15 -8.57 -4.68 -2.83
CA PRO A 15 -7.45 -4.23 -3.67
C PRO A 15 -6.96 -2.81 -3.33
N ASP A 16 -7.78 -2.01 -2.66
CA ASP A 16 -7.44 -0.63 -2.30
C ASP A 16 -6.64 -0.54 -0.98
N ARG A 17 -6.51 -1.65 -0.25
CA ARG A 17 -5.82 -1.65 1.04
C ARG A 17 -4.31 -1.82 0.88
N LEU A 18 -3.62 -0.69 0.93
CA LEU A 18 -2.16 -0.61 0.94
C LEU A 18 -1.62 -0.55 2.38
N TYR A 19 -0.57 -1.32 2.65
CA TYR A 19 0.27 -1.15 3.83
C TYR A 19 1.48 -0.31 3.47
N PHE A 20 1.80 0.73 4.24
CA PHE A 20 2.91 1.65 3.97
C PHE A 20 4.08 1.45 4.94
N ALA A 21 5.31 1.56 4.44
CA ALA A 21 6.56 1.53 5.20
C ALA A 21 7.53 2.62 4.74
N ALA A 22 8.46 3.01 5.61
CA ALA A 22 9.44 4.06 5.31
C ALA A 22 10.54 3.59 4.35
N THR A 23 10.88 2.31 4.38
CA THR A 23 11.93 1.73 3.54
C THR A 23 11.42 0.53 2.73
N LEU A 24 12.10 0.25 1.62
CA LEU A 24 11.77 -0.90 0.78
C LEU A 24 11.97 -2.22 1.53
N ASP A 25 13.02 -2.34 2.33
CA ASP A 25 13.32 -3.57 3.06
C ASP A 25 12.27 -3.86 4.15
N GLU A 26 11.80 -2.84 4.87
CA GLU A 26 10.68 -2.98 5.81
C GLU A 26 9.39 -3.39 5.08
N CYS A 27 9.09 -2.74 3.96
CA CYS A 27 7.91 -3.06 3.15
C CYS A 27 7.95 -4.50 2.63
N ARG A 28 9.12 -4.93 2.15
CA ARG A 28 9.35 -6.28 1.65
C ARG A 28 9.24 -7.31 2.76
N SER A 29 9.85 -7.06 3.92
CA SER A 29 9.77 -7.95 5.09
C SER A 29 8.32 -8.12 5.55
N ALA A 30 7.56 -7.02 5.63
CA ALA A 30 6.14 -7.05 6.00
C ALA A 30 5.30 -7.81 4.96
N ALA A 31 5.55 -7.60 3.67
CA ALA A 31 4.88 -8.32 2.60
C ALA A 31 5.12 -9.83 2.68
N TYR A 32 6.37 -10.28 2.89
CA TYR A 32 6.68 -11.70 3.07
C TYR A 32 6.02 -12.29 4.33
N GLN A 33 6.01 -11.54 5.43
CA GLN A 33 5.33 -11.97 6.65
C GLN A 33 3.84 -12.15 6.41
N GLN A 34 3.16 -11.15 5.81
CA GLN A 34 1.74 -11.24 5.47
C GLN A 34 1.46 -12.46 4.59
N ARG A 35 2.26 -12.70 3.54
CA ARG A 35 2.13 -13.89 2.69
C ARG A 35 2.26 -15.18 3.47
N SER A 36 3.22 -15.25 4.40
CA SER A 36 3.41 -16.43 5.24
C SER A 36 2.21 -16.70 6.14
N GLU A 37 1.62 -15.65 6.71
CA GLU A 37 0.39 -15.74 7.52
C GLU A 37 -0.79 -16.22 6.69
N LEU A 38 -0.99 -15.65 5.49
CA LEU A 38 -2.05 -16.03 4.57
C LEU A 38 -1.92 -17.48 4.07
N ARG A 39 -0.70 -18.00 3.93
CA ARG A 39 -0.47 -19.42 3.58
C ARG A 39 -0.70 -20.38 4.74
N ALA A 40 -0.50 -19.91 5.97
CA ALA A 40 -0.75 -20.71 7.15
C ALA A 40 -2.25 -20.87 7.42
N ASP A 41 -3.08 -19.99 6.87
CA ASP A 41 -4.53 -20.05 6.93
C ASP A 41 -5.08 -21.11 5.94
N PRO A 42 -5.67 -22.21 6.44
CA PRO A 42 -6.23 -23.27 5.59
C PRO A 42 -7.44 -22.83 4.75
N ASP A 43 -8.14 -21.78 5.17
CA ASP A 43 -9.37 -21.29 4.54
C ASP A 43 -9.10 -20.18 3.51
N TYR A 44 -7.88 -19.63 3.48
CA TYR A 44 -7.53 -18.52 2.60
C TYR A 44 -7.32 -18.94 1.13
N GLY A 45 -6.84 -20.16 0.90
CA GLY A 45 -6.58 -20.68 -0.45
C GLY A 45 -5.21 -20.28 -1.01
N SER A 46 -5.15 -19.97 -2.32
CA SER A 46 -3.91 -19.63 -3.00
C SER A 46 -3.50 -18.17 -2.76
N VAL A 47 -2.24 -17.95 -2.34
CA VAL A 47 -1.70 -16.60 -2.12
C VAL A 47 -1.06 -16.06 -3.40
N ASP A 48 -1.80 -15.21 -4.10
CA ASP A 48 -1.34 -14.51 -5.31
C ASP A 48 -0.13 -13.61 -5.04
N PRO A 49 0.73 -13.35 -6.04
CA PRO A 49 1.86 -12.43 -5.91
C PRO A 49 1.42 -11.05 -5.40
N MET A 50 2.20 -10.46 -4.48
CA MET A 50 1.91 -9.13 -3.93
C MET A 50 2.78 -8.07 -4.59
N ALA A 51 2.15 -7.02 -5.11
CA ALA A 51 2.87 -5.90 -5.67
C ALA A 51 3.38 -4.95 -4.58
N ILE A 52 4.62 -4.48 -4.73
CA ILE A 52 5.21 -3.40 -3.94
C ILE A 52 5.36 -2.17 -4.83
N TYR A 53 4.88 -1.04 -4.32
CA TYR A 53 4.90 0.27 -4.95
C TYR A 53 5.86 1.20 -4.21
N LYS A 54 6.58 2.01 -4.96
CA LYS A 54 7.20 3.24 -4.46
C LYS A 54 6.17 4.33 -4.60
N VAL A 55 5.94 5.05 -3.52
CA VAL A 55 4.92 6.09 -3.43
C VAL A 55 5.61 7.40 -3.10
N GLU A 56 5.38 8.42 -3.92
CA GLU A 56 5.83 9.77 -3.64
C GLU A 56 4.68 10.57 -3.05
N MET A 57 4.91 11.12 -1.87
CA MET A 57 3.91 11.81 -1.07
C MET A 57 4.30 13.27 -0.86
N GLU A 58 3.30 14.14 -0.85
CA GLU A 58 3.45 15.53 -0.46
C GLU A 58 2.41 15.91 0.57
N ILE A 59 2.80 16.79 1.49
CA ILE A 59 1.85 17.32 2.46
C ILE A 59 0.87 18.21 1.69
N PRO A 60 -0.44 17.86 1.67
CA PRO A 60 -1.42 18.65 0.95
C PRO A 60 -1.54 20.03 1.58
N ASP A 61 -1.83 21.03 0.75
CA ASP A 61 -2.09 22.38 1.25
C ASP A 61 -3.42 22.45 2.01
N LEU A 62 -3.66 23.59 2.69
CA LEU A 62 -4.85 23.79 3.49
C LEU A 62 -6.14 23.59 2.67
N GLN A 63 -6.16 24.00 1.41
CA GLN A 63 -7.34 23.93 0.56
C GLN A 63 -7.66 22.48 0.14
N THR A 64 -6.63 21.72 -0.21
CA THR A 64 -6.70 20.28 -0.53
C THR A 64 -7.16 19.48 0.68
N LEU A 65 -6.63 19.79 1.86
CA LEU A 65 -6.98 19.14 3.12
C LEU A 65 -8.43 19.44 3.54
N LEU A 66 -8.88 20.70 3.39
CA LEU A 66 -10.27 21.08 3.61
C LEU A 66 -11.23 20.39 2.63
N ASN A 67 -10.85 20.24 1.37
CA ASN A 67 -11.68 19.54 0.39
C ASN A 67 -11.81 18.04 0.72
N GLY A 68 -10.70 17.35 1.00
CA GLY A 68 -10.74 15.92 1.32
C GLY A 68 -11.54 15.61 2.59
N LEU A 69 -11.34 16.40 3.65
CA LEU A 69 -12.07 16.22 4.92
C LEU A 69 -13.57 16.51 4.81
N ASN A 70 -13.96 17.54 4.04
CA ASN A 70 -15.37 17.92 3.95
C ASN A 70 -16.17 17.12 2.91
N ASN A 71 -15.52 16.52 1.91
CA ASN A 71 -16.19 15.77 0.84
C ASN A 71 -16.16 14.25 1.02
N SER A 72 -15.64 13.75 2.16
CA SER A 72 -15.46 12.31 2.41
C SER A 72 -14.58 11.59 1.37
N ASP A 73 -13.73 12.35 0.68
CA ASP A 73 -12.75 11.77 -0.24
C ASP A 73 -11.61 11.12 0.55
N ASP A 74 -11.10 10.02 0.03
CA ASP A 74 -9.92 9.37 0.60
C ASP A 74 -8.71 10.31 0.49
N LEU A 75 -8.31 10.90 1.62
CA LEU A 75 -7.14 11.78 1.73
C LEU A 75 -5.87 11.12 1.23
N THR A 76 -5.82 9.78 1.16
CA THR A 76 -4.70 9.04 0.58
C THR A 76 -4.45 9.47 -0.88
N ASN A 77 -5.50 9.70 -1.66
CA ASN A 77 -5.38 10.20 -3.04
C ASN A 77 -4.94 11.67 -3.11
N ALA A 78 -5.21 12.44 -2.05
CA ALA A 78 -4.79 13.84 -1.97
C ALA A 78 -3.31 14.00 -1.59
N ILE A 79 -2.70 12.95 -1.03
CA ILE A 79 -1.33 12.96 -0.51
C ILE A 79 -0.37 12.21 -1.46
N ILE A 80 -0.84 11.15 -2.13
CA ILE A 80 -0.06 10.38 -3.10
C ILE A 80 -0.01 11.11 -4.44
N ILE A 81 1.18 11.56 -4.82
CA ILE A 81 1.44 12.21 -6.10
C ILE A 81 1.76 11.19 -7.19
N ASP A 82 2.59 10.19 -6.85
CA ASP A 82 3.03 9.16 -7.78
C ASP A 82 3.00 7.80 -7.09
N ARG A 83 2.53 6.79 -7.82
CA ARG A 83 2.52 5.38 -7.40
C ARG A 83 3.16 4.57 -8.51
N LYS A 84 4.37 4.09 -8.25
CA LYS A 84 5.14 3.30 -9.22
C LYS A 84 5.38 1.89 -8.71
N LEU A 85 4.99 0.89 -9.49
CA LEU A 85 5.35 -0.50 -9.21
C LEU A 85 6.88 -0.63 -9.26
N VAL A 86 7.47 -1.13 -8.18
CA VAL A 86 8.92 -1.35 -8.07
C VAL A 86 9.27 -2.82 -7.99
N GLU A 87 8.40 -3.63 -7.41
CA GLU A 87 8.68 -5.04 -7.19
C GLU A 87 7.39 -5.85 -7.10
N THR A 88 7.50 -7.14 -7.40
CA THR A 88 6.43 -8.10 -7.12
C THR A 88 7.03 -9.20 -6.27
N VAL A 89 6.43 -9.39 -5.10
CA VAL A 89 6.76 -10.46 -4.18
C VAL A 89 5.97 -11.69 -4.60
N SER A 90 6.61 -12.46 -5.47
CA SER A 90 6.34 -13.87 -5.72
C SER A 90 7.55 -14.64 -5.19
N ASP A 91 7.32 -15.80 -4.59
CA ASP A 91 8.43 -16.69 -4.22
C ASP A 91 9.21 -17.17 -5.44
#